data_AF-A0A857MGV3-F1
#
_entry.id   AF-A0A857MGV3-F1
#
_cell.length_a   1.000
_cell.length_b   1.000
_cell.length_c   1.000
_cell.angle_alpha   90.00
_cell.angle_beta   90.00
_cell.angle_gamma   90.00
#
_symmetry.space_group_name_H-M   'P 1'
#
loop_
_entity.id
_entity.type
_entity.pdbx_description
1 polymer ?
#
loop_
_entity_poly.entity_id
_entity_poly.type
_entity_poly.pdbx_seq_one_letter_code
_entity_poly.pdbx_strand_id
1 'polypeptide(L)'
;MGILVLIAVLFVIVGVVVAAVALFLMLRKSSQTQLQKSTQLYPGKMIEAPDGWALGHSPEARLFRRIRDAVTPLHNATGTDISLIDGRVQIELAADDVAQRLVTLGTVDRAVAQPVLARAEWWVAALESVAGKLILGQHLEVGELDQVTKQNPFSG
;
A
#
# COMPACT_ATOMS: atom_id res chain seq x y z
N MET A 1 40.62 -22.44 -37.12
CA MET A 1 39.22 -21.98 -37.36
C MET A 1 38.22 -22.62 -36.40
N GLY A 2 38.21 -23.95 -36.19
CA GLY A 2 37.21 -24.61 -35.33
C GLY A 2 37.19 -24.15 -33.86
N ILE A 3 38.36 -23.93 -33.23
CA ILE A 3 38.45 -23.52 -31.82
C ILE A 3 37.88 -22.12 -31.58
N LEU A 4 38.11 -21.18 -32.49
CA LEU A 4 37.58 -19.81 -32.37
C LEU A 4 36.05 -19.77 -32.49
N VAL A 5 35.48 -20.60 -33.38
CA VAL A 5 34.02 -20.75 -33.50
C VAL A 5 33.44 -21.37 -32.24
N LEU A 6 34.09 -22.37 -31.66
CA LEU A 6 33.64 -23.05 -30.45
C LEU A 6 33.64 -22.09 -29.23
N ILE A 7 34.68 -21.25 -29.11
CA ILE A 7 34.76 -20.21 -28.08
C ILE A 7 33.65 -19.16 -28.27
N ALA A 8 33.42 -18.71 -29.50
CA ALA A 8 32.37 -17.73 -29.78
C ALA A 8 30.97 -18.27 -29.43
N VAL A 9 30.68 -19.53 -29.78
CA VAL A 9 29.41 -20.19 -29.43
C VAL A 9 29.26 -20.33 -27.92
N LEU A 10 30.33 -20.70 -27.20
CA LEU A 10 30.29 -20.80 -25.74
C LEU A 10 29.95 -19.44 -25.08
N PHE A 11 30.57 -18.34 -25.55
CA PHE A 11 30.29 -17.00 -25.04
C PHE A 11 28.83 -16.57 -25.27
N VAL A 12 28.26 -16.91 -26.43
CA VAL A 12 26.84 -16.62 -26.72
C VAL A 12 25.94 -17.41 -25.77
N ILE A 13 26.21 -18.70 -25.55
CA ILE A 13 25.43 -19.54 -24.63
C ILE A 13 25.50 -19.00 -23.20
N VAL A 14 26.71 -18.69 -22.71
CA VAL A 14 26.88 -18.10 -21.37
C VAL A 14 26.16 -16.76 -21.26
N GLY A 15 26.26 -15.89 -22.27
CA GLY A 15 25.57 -14.61 -22.30
C GLY A 15 24.04 -14.75 -22.19
N VAL A 16 23.46 -15.70 -22.94
CA VAL A 16 22.01 -15.98 -22.90
C VAL A 16 21.58 -16.51 -21.53
N VAL A 17 22.36 -17.43 -20.93
CA VAL A 17 22.05 -17.98 -19.60
C VAL A 17 22.12 -16.90 -18.52
N VAL A 18 23.14 -16.04 -18.54
CA VAL A 18 23.27 -14.94 -17.57
C VAL A 18 22.12 -13.95 -17.70
N ALA A 19 21.72 -13.60 -18.93
CA ALA A 19 20.58 -12.72 -19.18
C ALA A 19 19.25 -13.33 -18.68
N ALA A 20 19.03 -14.63 -18.91
CA ALA A 20 17.83 -15.32 -18.43
C ALA A 20 17.77 -15.40 -16.90
N VAL A 21 18.90 -15.67 -16.23
CA VAL A 21 18.97 -15.69 -14.76
C VAL A 21 18.74 -14.30 -14.19
N ALA A 22 19.33 -13.25 -14.77
CA ALA A 22 19.10 -11.87 -14.33
C ALA A 22 17.62 -11.47 -14.45
N LEU A 23 16.98 -11.79 -15.57
CA LEU A 23 15.55 -11.52 -15.79
C LEU A 23 14.68 -12.30 -14.78
N PHE A 24 14.98 -13.57 -14.54
CA PHE A 24 14.26 -14.40 -13.57
C PHE A 24 14.38 -13.87 -12.14
N LEU A 25 15.58 -13.45 -11.73
CA LEU A 25 15.81 -12.86 -10.40
C LEU A 25 15.09 -11.51 -10.25
N MET A 26 15.07 -10.69 -11.31
CA MET A 26 14.35 -9.41 -11.31
C MET A 26 12.83 -9.61 -11.17
N LEU A 27 12.26 -10.58 -11.90
CA LEU A 27 10.85 -10.95 -11.79
C LEU A 27 10.50 -11.50 -10.39
N ARG A 28 11.38 -12.32 -9.80
CA ARG A 28 11.18 -12.86 -8.44
C ARG A 28 11.21 -11.77 -7.36
N LYS A 29 12.14 -10.84 -7.47
CA LYS A 29 12.28 -9.71 -6.53
C LYS A 29 11.11 -8.75 -6.63
N SER A 30 10.61 -8.51 -7.85
CA SER A 30 9.35 -7.79 -8.06
C SER A 30 8.17 -8.56 -7.44
N SER A 31 8.07 -9.87 -7.64
CA SER A 31 6.96 -10.66 -7.09
C SER A 31 6.92 -10.63 -5.55
N GLN A 32 8.03 -10.91 -4.87
CA GLN A 32 8.07 -10.90 -3.41
C GLN A 32 7.80 -9.52 -2.79
N THR A 33 8.29 -8.45 -3.42
CA THR A 33 7.98 -7.08 -2.97
C THR A 33 6.52 -6.73 -3.18
N GLN A 34 5.87 -7.26 -4.21
CA GLN A 34 4.43 -7.06 -4.46
C GLN A 34 3.57 -7.81 -3.44
N LEU A 35 3.95 -9.05 -3.06
CA LEU A 35 3.26 -9.81 -2.01
C LEU A 35 3.43 -9.18 -0.62
N GLN A 36 4.64 -8.72 -0.27
CA GLN A 36 4.84 -7.99 0.99
C GLN A 36 4.02 -6.69 1.01
N LYS A 37 3.91 -6.02 -0.14
CA LYS A 37 3.09 -4.82 -0.32
C LYS A 37 1.59 -5.07 -0.19
N SER A 38 1.08 -6.26 -0.50
CA SER A 38 -0.34 -6.59 -0.26
C SER A 38 -0.62 -6.85 1.21
N THR A 39 0.33 -7.43 1.94
CA THR A 39 0.12 -7.84 3.34
C THR A 39 0.53 -6.78 4.37
N GLN A 40 1.05 -5.63 3.92
CA GLN A 40 1.60 -4.62 4.81
C GLN A 40 0.97 -3.24 4.58
N LEU A 41 0.43 -2.64 5.64
CA LEU A 41 -0.20 -1.31 5.61
C LEU A 41 0.81 -0.16 5.78
N TYR A 42 1.84 -0.36 6.59
CA TYR A 42 3.00 0.53 6.72
C TYR A 42 4.15 -0.25 7.39
N PRO A 43 5.40 0.27 7.43
CA PRO A 43 6.52 -0.40 8.08
C PRO A 43 6.16 -0.95 9.47
N GLY A 44 6.29 -2.26 9.68
CA GLY A 44 5.96 -2.93 10.96
C GLY A 44 4.49 -3.30 11.18
N LYS A 45 3.54 -2.82 10.37
CA LYS A 45 2.10 -3.14 10.49
C LYS A 45 1.60 -4.05 9.37
N MET A 46 1.41 -5.32 9.70
CA MET A 46 0.85 -6.33 8.80
C MET A 46 -0.67 -6.35 8.87
N ILE A 47 -1.32 -6.49 7.71
CA ILE A 47 -2.75 -6.77 7.55
C ILE A 47 -2.85 -7.88 6.50
N GLU A 48 -3.50 -9.00 6.85
CA GLU A 48 -3.69 -10.14 5.94
C GLU A 48 -4.69 -9.82 4.83
N ALA A 49 -4.27 -9.01 3.85
CA ALA A 49 -5.06 -8.79 2.65
C ALA A 49 -4.94 -9.99 1.68
N PRO A 50 -5.98 -10.28 0.88
CA PRO A 50 -5.94 -11.37 -0.10
C PRO A 50 -4.78 -11.22 -1.10
N ASP A 51 -4.13 -12.34 -1.44
CA ASP A 51 -2.98 -12.36 -2.38
C ASP A 51 -3.28 -11.68 -3.73
N GLY A 52 -4.55 -11.77 -4.18
CA GLY A 52 -5.02 -11.13 -5.41
C GLY A 52 -4.98 -9.60 -5.40
N TRP A 53 -4.81 -8.94 -4.24
CA TRP A 53 -4.82 -7.48 -4.13
C TRP A 53 -3.52 -6.83 -4.58
N ALA A 54 -2.39 -7.55 -4.52
CA ALA A 54 -1.08 -7.03 -4.95
C ALA A 54 -1.10 -6.50 -6.39
N LEU A 55 -1.83 -7.18 -7.28
CA LEU A 55 -1.97 -6.85 -8.70
C LEU A 55 -3.43 -6.65 -9.12
N GLY A 56 -4.37 -6.79 -8.18
CA GLY A 56 -5.81 -6.73 -8.43
C GLY A 56 -6.33 -5.31 -8.62
N HIS A 57 -7.40 -5.20 -9.41
CA HIS A 57 -8.10 -3.93 -9.69
C HIS A 57 -9.44 -3.84 -8.95
N SER A 58 -9.65 -4.67 -7.93
CA SER A 58 -10.86 -4.57 -7.12
C SER A 58 -10.88 -3.22 -6.39
N PRO A 59 -12.06 -2.62 -6.18
CA PRO A 59 -12.17 -1.33 -5.50
C PRO A 59 -11.54 -1.38 -4.09
N GLU A 60 -11.69 -2.49 -3.38
CA GLU A 60 -11.07 -2.72 -2.06
C GLU A 60 -9.54 -2.68 -2.14
N ALA A 61 -8.95 -3.39 -3.10
CA ALA A 61 -7.50 -3.41 -3.31
C ALA A 61 -6.93 -2.04 -3.69
N ARG A 62 -7.72 -1.21 -4.40
CA ARG A 62 -7.35 0.17 -4.71
C ARG A 62 -7.38 1.05 -3.47
N LEU A 63 -8.45 0.98 -2.67
CA LEU A 63 -8.60 1.74 -1.43
C LEU A 63 -7.51 1.38 -0.42
N PHE A 64 -7.23 0.08 -0.22
CA PHE A 64 -6.16 -0.38 0.67
C PHE A 64 -4.79 0.20 0.28
N ARG A 65 -4.47 0.20 -1.03
CA ARG A 65 -3.25 0.83 -1.53
C ARG A 65 -3.20 2.32 -1.26
N ARG A 66 -4.29 3.05 -1.50
CA ARG A 66 -4.38 4.48 -1.23
C ARG A 66 -4.14 4.81 0.25
N ILE A 67 -4.76 4.05 1.16
CA ILE A 67 -4.53 4.18 2.61
C ILE A 67 -3.05 3.95 2.94
N ARG A 68 -2.47 2.84 2.45
CA ARG A 68 -1.04 2.53 2.65
C ARG A 68 -0.14 3.65 2.13
N ASP A 69 -0.41 4.15 0.93
CA ASP A 69 0.41 5.17 0.26
C ASP A 69 0.29 6.54 0.95
N ALA A 70 -0.83 6.83 1.64
CA ALA A 70 -1.01 8.02 2.48
C ALA A 70 -0.32 7.90 3.85
N VAL A 71 -0.43 6.73 4.49
CA VAL A 71 0.05 6.51 5.87
C VAL A 71 1.54 6.17 5.92
N THR A 72 2.08 5.49 4.90
CA THR A 72 3.51 5.11 4.90
C THR A 72 4.45 6.32 4.99
N PRO A 73 4.27 7.40 4.21
CA PRO A 73 5.11 8.59 4.36
C PRO A 73 4.91 9.28 5.72
N LEU A 74 3.68 9.30 6.23
CA LEU A 74 3.37 9.86 7.56
C LEU A 74 4.05 9.08 8.68
N HIS A 75 4.06 7.74 8.59
CA HIS A 75 4.77 6.85 9.52
C HIS A 75 6.27 7.12 9.53
N ASN A 76 6.85 7.35 8.35
CA ASN A 76 8.28 7.64 8.17
C ASN A 76 8.65 9.11 8.48
N ALA A 77 7.66 9.99 8.69
CA ALA A 77 7.93 11.40 8.96
C ALA A 77 8.61 11.56 10.32
N THR A 78 9.87 11.97 10.29
CA THR A 78 10.65 12.26 11.49
C THR A 78 10.37 13.70 11.93
N GLY A 79 9.65 13.85 13.03
CA GLY A 79 9.45 15.16 13.66
C GLY A 79 9.31 15.03 15.17
N THR A 80 9.74 16.08 15.88
CA THR A 80 9.72 16.13 17.36
C THR A 80 8.52 16.90 17.90
N ASP A 81 7.67 17.44 17.03
CA ASP A 81 6.45 18.14 17.43
C ASP A 81 5.43 17.15 17.99
N ILE A 82 4.99 17.39 19.23
CA ILE A 82 4.01 16.54 19.94
C ILE A 82 2.70 16.45 19.14
N SER A 83 2.27 17.52 18.49
CA SER A 83 1.04 17.56 17.69
C SER A 83 1.11 16.66 16.46
N LEU A 84 2.28 16.60 15.82
CA LEU A 84 2.56 15.68 14.70
C LEU A 84 2.56 14.23 15.17
N ILE A 85 3.15 13.96 16.34
CA ILE A 85 3.21 12.62 16.92
C ILE A 85 1.81 12.09 17.23
N ASP A 86 0.99 12.88 17.93
CA ASP A 86 -0.36 12.47 18.32
C ASP A 86 -1.27 12.32 17.08
N GLY A 87 -1.25 13.30 16.17
CA GLY A 87 -1.99 13.24 14.91
C GLY A 87 -1.61 12.03 14.06
N ARG A 88 -0.33 11.70 13.97
CA ARG A 88 0.15 10.48 13.29
C ARG A 88 -0.44 9.22 13.91
N VAL A 89 -0.35 9.06 15.23
CA VAL A 89 -0.84 7.87 15.92
C VAL A 89 -2.34 7.69 15.70
N GLN A 90 -3.12 8.77 15.82
CA GLN A 90 -4.57 8.70 15.62
C GLN A 90 -4.94 8.30 14.18
N ILE A 91 -4.20 8.81 13.19
CA ILE A 91 -4.39 8.45 11.78
C ILE A 91 -4.00 6.99 11.52
N GLU A 92 -2.87 6.53 12.05
CA GLU A 92 -2.42 5.15 11.91
C GLU A 92 -3.46 4.16 12.48
N LEU A 93 -4.04 4.47 13.65
CA LEU A 93 -5.09 3.66 14.27
C LEU A 93 -6.38 3.65 13.44
N ALA A 94 -6.81 4.80 12.94
CA ALA A 94 -8.01 4.89 12.11
C ALA A 94 -7.82 4.16 10.76
N ALA A 95 -6.65 4.30 10.15
CA ALA A 95 -6.29 3.61 8.91
C ALA A 95 -6.22 2.09 9.10
N ASP A 96 -5.70 1.62 10.23
CA ASP A 96 -5.68 0.19 10.56
C ASP A 96 -7.08 -0.41 10.63
N ASP A 97 -8.00 0.20 11.38
CA ASP A 97 -9.36 -0.29 11.50
C ASP A 97 -10.08 -0.31 10.14
N VAL A 98 -10.00 0.79 9.36
CA VAL A 98 -10.61 0.86 8.03
C VAL A 98 -10.01 -0.18 7.09
N ALA A 99 -8.69 -0.37 7.11
CA ALA A 99 -8.00 -1.33 6.25
C ALA A 99 -8.39 -2.78 6.58
N GLN A 100 -8.51 -3.14 7.87
CA GLN A 100 -8.99 -4.47 8.28
C GLN A 100 -10.44 -4.70 7.83
N ARG A 101 -11.30 -3.70 7.96
CA ARG A 101 -12.70 -3.79 7.52
C ARG A 101 -12.84 -3.89 6.00
N LEU A 102 -11.97 -3.24 5.23
CA LEU A 102 -11.90 -3.42 3.78
C LEU A 102 -11.57 -4.87 3.41
N VAL A 103 -10.66 -5.52 4.13
CA VAL A 103 -10.35 -6.94 3.93
C VAL A 103 -11.58 -7.80 4.19
N THR A 104 -12.29 -7.56 5.29
CA THR A 104 -13.55 -8.27 5.59
C THR A 104 -14.58 -8.02 4.49
N LEU A 105 -14.74 -6.78 4.03
CA LEU A 105 -15.69 -6.40 2.99
C LEU A 105 -15.40 -7.11 1.66
N GLY A 106 -14.12 -7.38 1.36
CA GLY A 106 -13.71 -8.14 0.17
C GLY A 106 -14.24 -9.59 0.11
N THR A 107 -14.78 -10.11 1.21
CA THR A 107 -15.42 -11.44 1.27
C THR A 107 -16.95 -11.39 1.09
N VAL A 108 -17.54 -10.19 1.11
CA VAL A 108 -18.98 -9.95 0.99
C VAL A 108 -19.37 -9.79 -0.49
N ASP A 109 -20.63 -10.08 -0.81
CA ASP A 109 -21.16 -9.84 -2.15
C ASP A 109 -21.02 -8.36 -2.56
N ARG A 110 -20.62 -8.15 -3.82
CA ARG A 110 -20.30 -6.82 -4.34
C ARG A 110 -21.50 -5.86 -4.36
N ALA A 111 -22.71 -6.35 -4.56
CA ALA A 111 -23.90 -5.50 -4.54
C ALA A 111 -24.15 -4.92 -3.14
N VAL A 112 -23.83 -5.69 -2.10
CA VAL A 112 -23.95 -5.28 -0.68
C VAL A 112 -22.78 -4.36 -0.29
N ALA A 113 -21.58 -4.62 -0.81
CA ALA A 113 -20.38 -3.83 -0.48
C ALA A 113 -20.38 -2.42 -1.09
N GLN A 114 -21.02 -2.21 -2.24
CA GLN A 114 -20.95 -0.95 -3.01
C GLN A 114 -21.25 0.33 -2.20
N PRO A 115 -22.37 0.42 -1.44
CA PRO A 115 -22.65 1.63 -0.65
C PRO A 115 -21.61 1.92 0.43
N VAL A 116 -20.97 0.87 0.97
CA VAL A 116 -19.89 1.01 1.96
C VAL A 116 -18.61 1.49 1.28
N LEU A 117 -18.28 0.94 0.11
CA LEU A 117 -17.12 1.36 -0.68
C LEU A 117 -17.20 2.82 -1.10
N ALA A 118 -18.38 3.30 -1.49
CA ALA A 118 -18.57 4.71 -1.83
C ALA A 118 -18.27 5.65 -0.64
N ARG A 119 -18.68 5.27 0.58
CA ARG A 119 -18.35 6.02 1.80
C ARG A 119 -16.86 5.93 2.13
N ALA A 120 -16.27 4.75 1.97
CA ALA A 120 -14.84 4.56 2.18
C ALA A 120 -14.00 5.41 1.20
N GLU A 121 -14.44 5.59 -0.04
CA GLU A 121 -13.74 6.43 -1.03
C GLU A 121 -13.61 7.89 -0.58
N TRP A 122 -14.68 8.45 -0.03
CA TRP A 122 -14.68 9.80 0.53
C TRP A 122 -13.78 9.89 1.76
N TRP A 123 -13.87 8.90 2.66
CA TRP A 123 -13.04 8.86 3.87
C TRP A 123 -11.55 8.77 3.54
N VAL A 124 -11.17 7.95 2.55
CA VAL A 124 -9.77 7.85 2.10
C VAL A 124 -9.27 9.16 1.49
N ALA A 125 -10.12 9.89 0.77
CA ALA A 125 -9.75 11.23 0.28
C ALA A 125 -9.51 12.22 1.43
N ALA A 126 -10.31 12.19 2.49
CA ALA A 126 -10.09 12.99 3.68
C ALA A 126 -8.79 12.60 4.41
N LEU A 127 -8.54 11.29 4.57
CA LEU A 127 -7.29 10.76 5.13
C LEU A 127 -6.07 11.26 4.37
N GLU A 128 -6.07 11.14 3.03
CA GLU A 128 -4.96 11.60 2.17
C GLU A 128 -4.67 13.10 2.35
N SER A 129 -5.72 13.92 2.43
CA SER A 129 -5.61 15.35 2.68
C SER A 129 -4.97 15.65 4.03
N VAL A 130 -5.49 15.04 5.11
CA VAL A 130 -4.99 15.26 6.48
C VAL A 130 -3.55 14.74 6.63
N ALA A 131 -3.24 13.54 6.11
CA ALA A 131 -1.89 13.01 6.12
C ALA A 131 -0.92 13.91 5.35
N GLY A 132 -1.31 14.41 4.18
CA GLY A 132 -0.51 15.35 3.39
C GLY A 132 -0.21 16.65 4.15
N LYS A 133 -1.22 17.24 4.79
CA LYS A 133 -1.06 18.45 5.63
C LYS A 133 -0.09 18.21 6.79
N LEU A 134 -0.23 17.10 7.51
CA LEU A 134 0.67 16.74 8.61
C LEU A 134 2.11 16.53 8.16
N ILE A 135 2.33 15.81 7.05
CA ILE A 135 3.67 15.60 6.48
C ILE A 135 4.33 16.93 6.10
N LEU A 136 3.56 17.87 5.56
CA LEU A 136 4.05 19.20 5.18
C LEU A 136 4.18 20.18 6.37
N GLY A 137 3.86 19.75 7.59
CA GLY A 137 3.85 20.61 8.77
C GLY A 137 2.80 21.73 8.70
N GLN A 138 1.75 21.54 7.90
CA GLN A 138 0.65 22.49 7.79
C GLN A 138 -0.31 22.35 8.97
N HIS A 139 -0.91 23.47 9.38
CA HIS A 139 -1.94 23.46 10.39
C HIS A 139 -3.21 22.76 9.87
N LEU A 140 -3.73 21.81 10.63
CA LEU A 140 -5.04 21.22 10.37
C LEU A 140 -6.14 22.18 10.84
N GLU A 141 -7.19 22.33 10.06
CA GLU A 141 -8.37 23.06 10.50
C GLU A 141 -9.08 22.29 11.63
N VAL A 142 -9.80 23.04 12.48
CA VAL A 142 -10.52 22.47 13.62
C VAL A 142 -11.51 21.42 13.12
N GLY A 143 -11.32 20.18 13.55
CA GLY A 143 -12.21 19.07 13.22
C GLY A 143 -11.78 18.21 12.04
N GLU A 144 -10.72 18.56 11.28
CA GLU A 144 -10.25 17.72 10.17
C GLU A 144 -9.71 16.36 10.66
N LEU A 145 -8.93 16.38 11.74
CA LEU A 145 -8.45 15.15 12.35
C LEU A 145 -9.61 14.31 12.91
N ASP A 146 -10.58 14.97 13.54
CA ASP A 146 -11.80 14.34 14.07
C ASP A 146 -12.65 13.73 12.96
N GLN A 147 -12.68 14.34 11.77
CA GLN A 147 -13.40 13.81 10.62
C GLN A 147 -12.83 12.45 10.21
N VAL A 148 -11.51 12.33 10.10
CA VAL A 148 -10.85 11.07 9.73
C VAL A 148 -10.93 10.04 10.87
N THR A 149 -10.78 10.46 12.12
CA THR A 149 -10.70 9.52 13.27
C THR A 149 -12.07 9.08 13.78
N LYS A 150 -13.10 9.93 13.70
CA LYS A 150 -14.45 9.64 14.23
C LYS A 150 -15.45 9.22 13.16
N GLN A 151 -15.34 9.72 11.93
CA GLN A 151 -16.30 9.39 10.85
C GLN A 151 -15.86 8.14 10.08
N ASN A 152 -15.68 7.05 10.81
CA ASN A 152 -15.34 5.77 10.20
C ASN A 152 -16.43 5.34 9.20
N PRO A 153 -16.07 5.03 7.93
CA PRO A 153 -17.03 4.71 6.88
C PRO A 153 -17.84 3.43 7.14
N PHE A 154 -17.40 2.62 8.10
CA PHE A 154 -18.04 1.37 8.52
C PHE A 154 -18.83 1.50 9.83
N SER A 155 -18.81 2.66 10.49
CA SER A 155 -19.66 2.94 11.64
C SER A 155 -21.01 3.44 11.15
N GLY A 156 -21.98 2.54 11.06
CA GLY A 156 -23.37 2.81 10.69
C GLY A 156 -24.32 1.89 11.42
#